data_AF-A0A5M9N0L8-F1
#
_entry.id   AF-A0A5M9N0L8-F1
#
_cell.length_a   1.000
_cell.length_b   1.000
_cell.length_c   1.000
_cell.angle_alpha   90.00
_cell.angle_beta   90.00
_cell.angle_gamma   90.00
#
_symmetry.space_group_name_H-M   'P 1'
#
loop_
_entity.id
_entity.type
_entity.pdbx_description
1 polymer ?
#
loop_
_entity_poly.entity_id
_entity_poly.type
_entity_poly.pdbx_seq_one_letter_code
_entity_poly.pdbx_strand_id
1 'polypeptide(L)' 'GSPNTNISKFINAYKSASSRLIKKEFPSIKKQLWKEYFWSKSYCLITTGGVPIDIVKEYIENQGMK' A
#
# COMPACT_ATOMS: atom_id res chain seq x y z
N GLY A 1 1.50 -29.60 2.52
CA GLY A 1 0.97 -28.48 3.32
C GLY A 1 0.72 -27.32 2.40
N SER A 2 -0.51 -26.81 2.33
CA SER A 2 -0.80 -25.61 1.55
C SER A 2 -0.25 -24.37 2.28
N PRO A 3 0.38 -23.41 1.57
CA PRO A 3 0.74 -22.15 2.17
C PRO A 3 -0.53 -21.40 2.60
N ASN A 4 -0.73 -21.22 3.91
CA ASN A 4 -1.87 -20.49 4.48
C ASN A 4 -1.52 -19.01 4.78
N THR A 5 -0.67 -18.40 3.96
CA THR A 5 -0.30 -17.00 4.14
C THR A 5 -1.44 -16.10 3.68
N ASN A 6 -2.16 -15.50 4.63
CA ASN A 6 -3.14 -14.48 4.31
C ASN A 6 -2.39 -13.17 3.98
N ILE A 7 -2.00 -13.03 2.70
CA ILE A 7 -1.21 -11.90 2.20
C ILE A 7 -1.93 -10.56 2.45
N SER A 8 -3.26 -10.53 2.38
CA SER A 8 -4.06 -9.35 2.71
C SER A 8 -3.87 -8.90 4.16
N LYS A 9 -3.84 -9.83 5.12
CA LYS A 9 -3.56 -9.51 6.53
C LYS A 9 -2.15 -8.94 6.69
N PHE A 10 -1.17 -9.52 5.99
CA PHE A 10 0.21 -9.02 6.02
C PHE A 10 0.31 -7.59 5.48
N ILE A 11 -0.27 -7.31 4.30
CA ILE A 11 -0.26 -5.98 3.70
C ILE A 11 -0.94 -4.96 4.62
N ASN A 12 -2.08 -5.30 5.21
CA ASN A 12 -2.79 -4.42 6.13
C ASN A 12 -1.98 -4.11 7.40
N ALA A 13 -1.33 -5.14 7.98
CA ALA A 13 -0.45 -4.96 9.13
C ALA A 13 0.76 -4.08 8.78
N TYR A 14 1.39 -4.33 7.64
CA TYR A 14 2.53 -3.56 7.14
C TYR A 14 2.17 -2.08 6.92
N LYS A 15 1.08 -1.80 6.19
CA LYS A 15 0.60 -0.43 5.93
C LYS A 15 0.27 0.30 7.23
N SER A 16 -0.34 -0.40 8.19
CA SER A 16 -0.68 0.19 9.49
C SER A 16 0.57 0.51 10.32
N ALA A 17 1.51 -0.42 10.40
CA ALA A 17 2.75 -0.25 11.16
C ALA A 17 3.64 0.85 10.58
N SER A 18 3.86 0.83 9.25
CA SER A 18 4.66 1.85 8.55
C SER A 18 4.04 3.24 8.65
N SER A 19 2.73 3.38 8.47
CA SER A 19 2.01 4.65 8.66
C SER A 19 2.21 5.22 10.06
N ARG A 20 2.18 4.36 11.10
CA ARG A 20 2.42 4.79 12.49
C ARG A 20 3.85 5.26 12.71
N LEU A 21 4.84 4.52 12.20
CA LEU A 21 6.26 4.85 12.36
C LEU A 21 6.61 6.15 11.63
N ILE A 22 6.21 6.30 10.37
CA ILE A 22 6.50 7.50 9.57
C ILE A 22 5.87 8.74 10.20
N LYS A 23 4.63 8.65 10.68
CA LYS A 23 3.97 9.78 11.37
C LYS A 23 4.60 10.12 12.73
N LYS A 24 5.33 9.18 13.35
CA LYS A 24 6.07 9.40 14.60
C LYS A 24 7.42 10.05 14.33
N GLU A 25 8.15 9.57 13.33
CA GLU A 25 9.48 10.06 12.96
C GLU A 25 9.44 11.41 12.21
N PHE A 26 8.38 11.64 11.42
CA PHE A 26 8.20 12.85 10.63
C PHE A 26 6.85 13.51 10.94
N PRO A 27 6.66 14.13 12.11
CA PRO A 27 5.37 14.72 12.50
C PRO A 27 4.84 15.77 11.52
N SER A 28 5.73 16.46 10.79
CA SER A 28 5.39 17.45 9.77
C SER A 28 4.53 16.88 8.64
N ILE A 29 4.68 15.59 8.32
CA ILE A 29 3.94 14.94 7.23
C ILE A 29 2.44 14.96 7.46
N LYS A 30 1.98 14.98 8.72
CA LYS A 30 0.55 15.01 9.05
C LYS A 30 -0.17 16.21 8.44
N LYS A 31 0.54 17.33 8.22
CA LYS A 31 -0.01 18.53 7.57
C LYS A 31 -0.27 18.35 6.07
N GLN A 32 0.39 17.37 5.45
CA GLN A 32 0.30 17.05 4.01
C GLN A 32 -0.65 15.88 3.74
N LEU A 33 -1.09 15.14 4.77
CA LEU A 33 -1.96 13.99 4.62
C LEU A 33 -3.43 14.39 4.60
N TRP A 34 -4.18 13.83 3.66
CA TRP A 34 -5.63 13.92 3.70
C TRP A 34 -6.18 13.05 4.84
N LYS A 35 -6.79 13.68 5.85
CA LYS A 35 -7.40 13.00 7.02
C LYS A 35 -6.44 12.01 7.73
N GLU A 36 -5.15 12.37 7.80
CA GLU A 36 -4.08 11.56 8.39
C GLU A 36 -3.80 10.18 7.75
N TYR A 37 -4.36 9.91 6.57
CA TYR A 37 -4.10 8.68 5.82
C TYR A 37 -2.76 8.79 5.09
N PHE A 38 -1.78 8.01 5.54
CA PHE A 38 -0.49 7.90 4.87
C PHE A 38 -0.57 7.02 3.62
N TRP A 39 -1.27 5.90 3.70
CA TRP A 39 -1.51 4.99 2.58
C TRP A 39 -2.94 5.10 2.08
N SER A 40 -3.14 4.86 0.77
CA SER A 40 -4.47 4.52 0.23
C SER A 40 -5.05 3.30 0.95
N LYS A 41 -6.38 3.20 1.03
CA LYS A 41 -7.05 1.99 1.57
C LYS A 41 -6.82 0.79 0.65
N SER A 42 -6.71 1.03 -0.65
CA SER A 42 -6.47 0.01 -1.68
C SER A 42 -5.03 -0.49 -1.67
N TYR A 43 -4.82 -1.70 -2.19
CA TYR A 43 -3.50 -2.25 -2.47
C TYR A 43 -3.59 -3.14 -3.72
N CYS A 44 -2.47 -3.31 -4.41
CA CYS A 44 -2.32 -4.28 -5.49
C CYS A 44 -1.45 -5.43 -5.01
N LEU A 45 -1.82 -6.65 -5.36
CA LEU A 45 -1.02 -7.84 -5.16
C LEU A 45 -0.88 -8.54 -6.50
N ILE A 46 0.34 -8.56 -7.03
CA ILE A 46 0.65 -9.14 -8.34
C ILE A 46 1.70 -10.24 -8.12
N THR A 47 1.43 -11.44 -8.61
CA THR A 47 2.42 -12.53 -8.61
C THR A 47 3.35 -12.35 -9.81
N THR A 48 4.65 -12.29 -9.56
CA THR A 48 5.65 -12.17 -10.63
C THR A 48 6.00 -13.57 -11.16
N GLY A 49 5.18 -14.04 -12.10
CA GLY A 49 5.51 -15.16 -13.01
C GLY A 49 5.54 -14.75 -14.49
N GLY A 50 4.96 -13.58 -14.82
CA GLY A 50 4.88 -13.09 -16.21
C GLY A 50 4.16 -11.74 -16.37
N VAL A 51 4.04 -10.93 -15.31
CA VAL A 51 3.35 -9.64 -15.40
C VAL A 51 4.32 -8.53 -15.83
N PRO A 52 4.08 -7.86 -16.96
CA PRO A 52 4.93 -6.77 -17.45
C PRO A 52 4.89 -5.55 -16.53
N ILE A 53 5.97 -4.77 -16.55
CA ILE A 53 6.09 -3.51 -15.80
C ILE A 53 4.98 -2.51 -16.14
N ASP A 54 4.43 -2.57 -17.35
CA ASP A 54 3.41 -1.65 -17.83
C ASP A 54 2.09 -1.80 -17.08
N ILE A 55 1.73 -3.02 -16.66
CA ILE A 55 0.54 -3.28 -15.81
C ILE A 55 0.70 -2.63 -14.43
N VAL A 56 1.91 -2.61 -13.87
CA VAL A 56 2.19 -1.95 -12.59
C VAL A 56 2.03 -0.43 -12.74
N LYS A 57 2.54 0.15 -13.83
CA LYS A 57 2.41 1.58 -14.12
C LYS A 57 0.96 1.97 -14.32
N GLU A 58 0.23 1.23 -15.15
CA GLU A 58 -1.20 1.47 -15.41
C GLU A 58 -2.01 1.42 -14.10
N TYR A 59 -1.72 0.46 -13.21
CA TYR A 59 -2.36 0.42 -11.90
C TYR A 59 -2.11 1.70 -11.09
N ILE A 60 -0.85 2.18 -11.03
CA ILE A 60 -0.47 3.37 -10.27
C ILE A 60 -1.15 4.62 -10.84
N GLU A 61 -1.16 4.78 -12.16
CA GLU A 61 -1.78 5.93 -12.85
C GLU A 61 -3.28 5.98 -12.63
N ASN A 62 -3.94 4.83 -12.62
CA ASN A 62 -5.38 4.73 -12.38
C ASN A 62 -5.77 4.75 -10.89
N GLN A 63 -4.81 4.70 -9.95
CA GLN A 63 -5.13 4.78 -8.52
C GLN A 63 -5.66 6.17 -8.15
N GLY A 64 -6.96 6.25 -7.84
CA GLY A 64 -7.58 7.47 -7.32
C GLY A 64 -8.24 8.34 -8.39
N MET A 65 -8.17 7.95 -9.66
CA MET A 65 -9.05 8.49 -10.70
C MET A 65 -10.45 7.88 -10.50
N LYS A 66 -11.46 8.75 -10.37
CA LYS A 66 -12.87 8.40 -10.29
C LYS A 66 -13.58 8.91 -11.54
#